data_AF-A0A1Y5GQD9-F1
#
_entry.id   AF-A0A1Y5GQD9-F1
#
_cell.length_a   1.000
_cell.length_b   1.000
_cell.length_c   1.000
_cell.angle_alpha   90.00
_cell.angle_beta   90.00
_cell.angle_gamma   90.00
#
_symmetry.space_group_name_H-M   'P 1'
#
loop_
_entity.id
_entity.type
_entity.pdbx_description
1 polymer ?
#
loop_
_entity_poly.entity_id
_entity_poly.type
_entity_poly.pdbx_seq_one_letter_code
_entity_poly.pdbx_strand_id
1 'polypeptide(L)'
;MSIGYTLVNNSKKEQIMFLHLAVSTIGEIQGNPVSCYIVNWYKNKYPSDDIEFVSDTYDDWPFTSGSRDSLNEYPDVTDSIVSTLIDQGVVLDKGLAWQDEDEPDTVFIRDLVLADKTEQV
;
A
#
# COMPACT_ATOMS: atom_id res chain seq x y z
N MET A 1 -18.94 4.13 9.47
CA MET A 1 -17.98 3.80 8.40
C MET A 1 -16.60 4.02 8.98
N SER A 2 -15.69 3.08 8.75
CA SER A 2 -14.27 3.29 9.05
C SER A 2 -13.68 4.25 8.00
N ILE A 3 -12.64 4.99 8.37
CA ILE A 3 -11.98 5.96 7.49
C ILE A 3 -10.83 5.25 6.79
N GLY A 4 -10.87 5.19 5.45
CA GLY A 4 -9.83 4.61 4.64
C GLY A 4 -8.69 5.60 4.39
N TYR A 5 -7.49 5.08 4.14
CA TYR A 5 -6.30 5.87 3.89
C TYR A 5 -5.49 5.29 2.74
N THR A 6 -5.03 6.19 1.90
CA THR A 6 -4.03 5.92 0.85
C THR A 6 -2.73 6.60 1.24
N LEU A 7 -1.58 5.97 0.97
CA LEU A 7 -0.29 6.65 1.11
C LEU A 7 0.05 7.34 -0.21
N VAL A 8 0.23 8.65 -0.18
CA VAL A 8 0.43 9.47 -1.38
C VAL A 8 1.84 10.00 -1.41
N ASN A 9 2.54 9.83 -2.54
CA ASN A 9 3.80 10.52 -2.83
C ASN A 9 3.52 11.68 -3.77
N ASN A 10 3.43 12.88 -3.21
CA ASN A 10 3.10 14.07 -3.98
C ASN A 10 4.26 14.54 -4.88
N SER A 11 5.51 14.22 -4.51
CA SER A 11 6.70 14.52 -5.32
C SER A 11 6.74 13.73 -6.62
N LYS A 12 6.34 12.45 -6.57
CA LYS A 12 6.35 11.54 -7.73
C LYS A 12 5.02 11.43 -8.46
N LYS A 13 3.94 11.91 -7.84
CA LYS A 13 2.57 11.72 -8.33
C LYS A 13 2.20 10.23 -8.35
N GLU A 14 2.56 9.51 -7.28
CA GLU A 14 2.26 8.09 -7.09
C GLU A 14 1.36 7.91 -5.86
N GLN A 15 0.59 6.82 -5.83
CA GLN A 15 -0.19 6.44 -4.65
C GLN A 15 -0.06 4.95 -4.33
N ILE A 16 -0.28 4.59 -3.08
CA ILE A 16 -0.34 3.21 -2.59
C ILE A 16 -1.69 3.05 -1.92
N MET A 17 -2.60 2.43 -2.66
CA MET A 17 -3.99 2.24 -2.27
C MET A 17 -4.19 1.00 -1.39
N PHE A 18 -3.16 0.16 -1.25
CA PHE A 18 -3.23 -1.12 -0.52
C PHE A 18 -4.28 -2.08 -1.08
N LEU A 19 -4.58 -1.97 -2.38
CA LEU A 19 -5.46 -2.92 -3.05
C LEU A 19 -4.92 -4.35 -2.85
N HIS A 20 -5.85 -5.28 -2.61
CA HIS A 20 -5.60 -6.70 -2.36
C HIS A 20 -4.79 -7.04 -1.10
N LEU A 21 -4.38 -6.06 -0.29
CA LEU A 21 -3.89 -6.23 1.07
C LEU A 21 -5.06 -5.89 1.99
N ALA A 22 -5.64 -6.82 2.74
CA ALA A 22 -6.87 -6.62 3.55
C ALA A 22 -6.74 -5.57 4.67
N VAL A 23 -6.53 -4.31 4.30
CA VAL A 23 -6.31 -3.13 5.13
C VAL A 23 -6.90 -1.92 4.42
N SER A 24 -7.41 -0.99 5.19
CA SER A 24 -7.93 0.29 4.68
C SER A 24 -7.68 1.42 5.66
N THR A 25 -7.80 1.16 6.96
CA THR A 25 -7.58 2.13 8.03
C THR A 25 -6.11 2.20 8.43
N ILE A 26 -5.69 3.32 9.04
CA ILE A 26 -4.33 3.42 9.63
C ILE A 26 -4.07 2.29 10.64
N GLY A 27 -5.06 1.92 11.45
CA GLY A 27 -4.92 0.85 12.44
C GLY A 27 -4.68 -0.52 11.80
N GLU A 28 -5.40 -0.84 10.71
CA GLU A 28 -5.19 -2.07 9.93
C GLU A 28 -3.85 -2.06 9.22
N ILE A 29 -3.45 -0.93 8.60
CA ILE A 29 -2.16 -0.78 7.92
C ILE A 29 -1.01 -0.98 8.91
N GLN A 30 -1.09 -0.41 10.11
CA GLN A 30 -0.09 -0.58 11.16
C GLN A 30 -0.10 -1.98 11.77
N GLY A 31 -1.28 -2.60 11.88
CA GLY A 31 -1.46 -3.95 12.41
C GLY A 31 -1.07 -5.06 11.44
N ASN A 32 -1.02 -4.79 10.14
CA ASN A 32 -0.59 -5.73 9.11
C ASN A 32 0.94 -5.61 8.87
N PRO A 33 1.74 -6.66 9.13
CA PRO A 33 3.19 -6.59 9.00
C PRO A 33 3.67 -6.22 7.59
N VAL A 34 3.01 -6.72 6.54
CA VAL A 34 3.38 -6.45 5.15
C VAL A 34 3.04 -5.01 4.77
N SER A 35 1.84 -4.54 5.07
CA SER A 35 1.44 -3.14 4.79
C SER A 35 2.32 -2.14 5.54
N CYS A 36 2.63 -2.40 6.81
CA CYS A 36 3.56 -1.59 7.59
C CYS A 36 4.98 -1.60 6.97
N TYR A 37 5.45 -2.74 6.50
CA TYR A 37 6.73 -2.84 5.80
C TYR A 37 6.73 -2.05 4.49
N ILE A 38 5.67 -2.15 3.67
CA ILE A 38 5.51 -1.39 2.41
C ILE A 38 5.66 0.11 2.69
N VAL A 39 4.94 0.63 3.68
CA VAL A 39 5.01 2.06 4.07
C VAL A 39 6.44 2.45 4.44
N ASN A 40 7.08 1.66 5.31
CA ASN A 40 8.43 1.93 5.78
C ASN A 40 9.47 1.85 4.65
N TRP A 41 9.40 0.81 3.82
CA TRP A 41 10.27 0.63 2.67
C TRP A 41 10.14 1.81 1.70
N TYR A 42 8.91 2.22 1.40
CA TYR A 42 8.65 3.28 0.43
C TYR A 42 9.15 4.65 0.93
N LYS A 43 8.88 5.00 2.19
CA LYS A 43 9.41 6.22 2.82
C LYS A 43 10.94 6.20 2.91
N ASN A 44 11.55 5.05 3.23
CA ASN A 44 13.01 4.92 3.28
C ASN A 44 13.68 4.98 1.91
N LYS A 45 13.01 4.48 0.87
CA LYS A 45 13.49 4.55 -0.52
C LYS A 45 13.49 5.99 -1.04
N TYR A 46 12.55 6.81 -0.57
CA TYR A 46 12.38 8.20 -1.00
C TYR A 46 12.34 9.18 0.19
N PRO A 47 13.45 9.32 0.93
CA PRO A 47 13.48 10.04 2.21
C PRO A 47 13.32 11.57 2.07
N SER A 48 13.42 12.10 0.85
CA SER A 48 13.26 13.54 0.56
C SER A 48 11.94 13.85 -0.15
N ASP A 49 11.11 12.84 -0.40
CA ASP A 49 9.82 13.02 -1.06
C ASP A 49 8.75 13.42 -0.04
N ASP A 50 7.76 14.17 -0.53
CA ASP A 50 6.60 14.61 0.24
C ASP A 50 5.57 13.47 0.27
N ILE A 51 5.62 12.65 1.33
CA ILE A 51 4.85 11.41 1.47
C ILE A 51 3.99 11.42 2.73
N GLU A 52 2.68 11.49 2.54
CA GLU A 52 1.70 11.53 3.63
C GLU A 52 0.52 10.59 3.37
N PHE A 53 -0.15 10.22 4.47
CA PHE A 53 -1.43 9.53 4.39
C PHE A 53 -2.53 10.54 4.08
N VAL A 54 -3.40 10.19 3.14
CA VAL A 54 -4.57 10.98 2.76
C VAL A 54 -5.82 10.15 3.03
N SER A 55 -6.75 10.72 3.81
CA SER A 55 -8.05 10.10 4.11
C SER A 55 -8.88 10.01 2.84
N ASP A 56 -9.65 8.95 2.64
CA ASP A 56 -10.66 8.87 1.57
C ASP A 56 -11.95 9.64 1.91
N THR A 57 -12.14 10.00 3.18
CA THR A 57 -13.40 10.52 3.72
C THR A 57 -13.37 12.04 3.91
N TYR A 58 -12.21 12.62 4.20
CA TYR A 58 -12.08 14.05 4.48
C TYR A 58 -11.45 14.77 3.28
N ASP A 59 -11.79 16.06 3.11
CA ASP A 59 -11.23 16.91 2.04
C ASP A 59 -9.84 17.47 2.41
N ASP A 60 -9.09 16.77 3.26
CA ASP A 60 -7.75 17.18 3.65
C ASP A 60 -6.74 16.90 2.53
N TRP A 61 -5.85 17.87 2.32
CA TRP A 61 -4.70 17.75 1.44
C TRP A 61 -3.47 18.22 2.21
N PRO A 62 -2.67 17.30 2.76
CA PRO A 62 -1.57 17.63 3.66
C PRO A 62 -0.36 18.24 2.95
N PHE A 63 -0.41 18.40 1.62
CA PHE A 63 0.70 18.83 0.81
C PHE A 63 0.60 20.32 0.44
N THR A 64 1.76 20.96 0.25
CA THR A 64 1.85 22.38 -0.14
C THR A 64 1.53 22.65 -1.61
N SER A 65 1.43 21.59 -2.42
CA SER A 65 1.16 21.66 -3.85
C SER A 65 0.30 20.49 -4.34
N GLY A 66 -0.27 20.61 -5.53
CA GLY A 66 -1.25 19.63 -6.05
C GLY A 66 -2.63 19.84 -5.45
N SER A 67 -3.53 18.89 -5.71
CA SER A 67 -4.88 18.90 -5.15
C SER A 67 -5.40 17.48 -4.99
N ARG A 68 -6.37 17.31 -4.08
CA ARG A 68 -7.09 16.05 -3.89
C ARG A 68 -7.78 15.58 -5.17
N ASP A 69 -8.32 16.50 -5.97
CA ASP A 69 -9.01 16.17 -7.22
C ASP A 69 -8.07 15.47 -8.23
N SER A 70 -6.77 15.80 -8.19
CA SER A 70 -5.75 15.18 -9.04
C SER A 70 -5.31 13.79 -8.58
N LEU A 71 -5.69 13.36 -7.37
CA LEU A 71 -5.25 12.08 -6.80
C LEU A 71 -5.69 10.88 -7.65
N ASN A 72 -6.86 10.96 -8.28
CA ASN A 72 -7.36 9.89 -9.16
C ASN A 72 -6.50 9.68 -10.41
N GLU A 73 -5.64 10.64 -10.76
CA GLU A 73 -4.71 10.54 -11.89
C GLU A 73 -3.37 9.92 -11.49
N TYR A 74 -3.09 9.79 -10.19
CA TYR A 74 -1.83 9.23 -9.72
C TYR A 74 -1.86 7.71 -9.92
N PRO A 75 -0.88 7.10 -10.59
CA PRO A 75 -0.80 5.64 -10.66
C PRO A 75 -0.70 5.01 -9.28
N ASP A 76 -1.48 3.95 -9.07
CA ASP A 76 -1.30 3.05 -7.93
C ASP A 76 -0.07 2.16 -8.17
N VAL A 77 0.90 2.24 -7.26
CA VAL A 77 2.15 1.48 -7.33
C VAL A 77 2.19 0.32 -6.34
N THR A 78 1.08 0.02 -5.66
CA THR A 78 0.98 -1.08 -4.67
C THR A 78 1.56 -2.39 -5.20
N ASP A 79 1.07 -2.89 -6.34
CA ASP A 79 1.52 -4.18 -6.90
C ASP A 79 2.98 -4.17 -7.35
N SER A 80 3.46 -3.02 -7.88
CA SER A 80 4.86 -2.88 -8.26
C SER A 80 5.78 -2.97 -7.03
N ILE A 81 5.38 -2.41 -5.90
CA ILE A 81 6.13 -2.51 -4.65
C ILE A 81 6.09 -3.94 -4.13
N VAL A 82 4.91 -4.56 -4.06
CA VAL A 82 4.74 -5.94 -3.60
C VAL A 82 5.62 -6.88 -4.44
N SER A 83 5.58 -6.77 -5.76
CA SER A 83 6.41 -7.58 -6.67
C SER A 83 7.90 -7.38 -6.39
N THR A 84 8.33 -6.13 -6.20
CA THR A 84 9.73 -5.84 -5.83
C THR A 84 10.12 -6.49 -4.50
N LEU A 85 9.24 -6.49 -3.50
CA LEU A 85 9.50 -7.08 -2.19
C LEU A 85 9.50 -8.62 -2.23
N ILE A 86 8.70 -9.22 -3.13
CA ILE A 86 8.73 -10.66 -3.40
C ILE A 86 10.05 -11.04 -4.07
N ASP A 87 10.47 -10.30 -5.10
CA ASP A 87 11.73 -10.55 -5.81
C ASP A 87 12.95 -10.40 -4.88
N GLN A 88 12.87 -9.52 -3.89
CA GLN A 88 13.90 -9.35 -2.86
C GLN A 88 13.87 -10.44 -1.77
N GLY A 89 12.88 -11.34 -1.79
CA GLY A 89 12.69 -12.38 -0.77
C GLY A 89 12.28 -11.83 0.59
N VAL A 90 11.73 -10.61 0.65
CA VAL A 90 11.26 -9.97 1.88
C VAL A 90 9.80 -10.29 2.16
N VAL A 91 8.99 -10.37 1.11
CA VAL A 91 7.58 -10.78 1.18
C VAL A 91 7.43 -12.14 0.51
N LEU A 92 6.69 -13.04 1.14
CA LEU A 92 6.29 -14.31 0.58
C LEU A 92 4.81 -14.23 0.20
N ASP A 93 4.50 -14.58 -1.05
CA ASP A 93 3.13 -14.73 -1.52
C ASP A 93 2.66 -16.18 -1.33
N LYS A 94 1.61 -16.36 -0.52
CA LYS A 94 0.98 -17.66 -0.24
C LYS A 94 -0.25 -17.92 -1.13
N GLY A 95 -0.53 -17.03 -2.08
CA GLY A 95 -1.67 -17.08 -2.99
C GLY A 95 -2.80 -16.17 -2.52
N LEU A 96 -4.04 -16.63 -2.68
CA LEU A 96 -5.23 -15.85 -2.35
C LEU A 96 -5.74 -16.24 -0.95
N ALA A 97 -5.92 -15.24 -0.09
CA ALA A 97 -6.61 -15.40 1.19
C ALA A 97 -8.13 -15.46 0.98
N TRP A 98 -8.63 -14.66 0.03
CA TRP A 98 -10.04 -14.58 -0.33
C TRP A 98 -10.18 -14.02 -1.75
N GLN A 99 -11.27 -14.39 -2.42
CA GLN A 99 -11.60 -13.94 -3.77
C GLN A 99 -13.13 -13.88 -3.89
N ASP A 100 -13.64 -12.87 -4.58
CA ASP A 100 -15.07 -12.75 -4.88
C ASP A 100 -15.52 -13.77 -5.93
N GLU A 101 -16.74 -14.29 -5.81
CA GLU A 101 -17.26 -15.28 -6.76
C GLU A 101 -17.74 -14.65 -8.08
N ASP A 102 -18.22 -13.41 -8.04
CA ASP A 102 -18.77 -12.70 -9.18
C ASP A 102 -17.69 -11.90 -9.92
N GLU A 103 -16.70 -11.36 -9.19
CA GLU A 103 -15.58 -10.56 -9.73
C GLU A 103 -14.19 -11.08 -9.30
N PRO A 104 -13.84 -12.35 -9.61
CA PRO A 104 -12.61 -12.97 -9.11
C PRO A 104 -11.32 -12.30 -9.58
N ASP A 105 -11.32 -11.73 -10.80
CA ASP A 105 -10.11 -11.16 -11.40
C ASP A 105 -9.75 -9.77 -10.85
N THR A 106 -10.69 -9.09 -10.18
CA THR A 106 -10.53 -7.70 -9.71
C THR A 106 -10.68 -7.57 -8.20
N VAL A 107 -11.54 -8.39 -7.60
CA VAL A 107 -11.91 -8.32 -6.18
C VAL A 107 -11.38 -9.55 -5.45
N PHE A 108 -10.14 -9.44 -4.96
CA PHE A 108 -9.48 -10.49 -4.20
C PHE A 108 -8.53 -9.93 -3.14
N ILE A 109 -8.13 -10.77 -2.21
CA ILE A 109 -7.15 -10.47 -1.17
C ILE A 109 -6.03 -11.50 -1.27
N ARG A 110 -4.79 -11.03 -1.32
CA ARG A 110 -3.59 -11.87 -1.31
C ARG A 110 -3.19 -12.22 0.12
N ASP A 111 -2.73 -13.45 0.31
CA ASP A 111 -2.09 -13.88 1.55
C ASP A 111 -0.59 -13.58 1.48
N LEU A 112 -0.21 -12.41 1.98
CA LEU A 112 1.18 -11.94 1.99
C LEU A 112 1.74 -11.97 3.42
N VAL A 113 2.92 -12.56 3.57
CA VAL A 113 3.63 -12.60 4.86
C VAL A 113 5.07 -12.13 4.69
N LEU A 114 5.67 -11.57 5.74
CA LEU A 114 7.10 -11.25 5.73
C LEU A 114 7.91 -12.55 5.81
N ALA A 115 8.99 -12.64 5.04
CA ALA A 115 9.94 -13.73 5.15
C ALA A 115 10.61 -13.70 6.53
N ASP A 116 10.67 -14.86 7.19
CA ASP A 116 11.40 -14.99 8.44
C ASP A 116 12.90 -14.74 8.21
N LYS A 117 13.53 -13.94 9.07
CA LYS A 117 14.99 -13.66 9.02
C LYS A 117 15.88 -14.89 9.29
N THR A 118 15.30 -16.09 9.39
CA THR A 118 15.97 -17.31 9.87
C THR A 118 16.57 -18.17 8.75
N GLU A 119 16.37 -17.83 7.48
CA GLU A 119 16.85 -18.63 6.34
C GLU A 119 17.79 -17.87 5.40
N GLN A 120 18.69 -17.05 5.95
CA GLN A 120 19.94 -16.73 5.26
C GLN A 120 21.07 -17.51 5.96
N VAL A 121 21.25 -18.75 5.51
CA VAL A 121 22.36 -19.64 5.89
C VAL A 121 23.47 -19.55 4.84
#